data_AF-A0A423GJ77-F1
#
_entry.id   AF-A0A423GJ77-F1
#
_cell.length_a   1.000
_cell.length_b   1.000
_cell.length_c   1.000
_cell.angle_alpha   90.00
_cell.angle_beta   90.00
_cell.angle_gamma   90.00
#
_symmetry.space_group_name_H-M   'P 1'
#
loop_
_entity.id
_entity.type
_entity.pdbx_description
1 polymer ?
#
loop_
_entity_poly.entity_id
_entity_poly.type
_entity_poly.pdbx_seq_one_letter_code
_entity_poly.pdbx_strand_id
1 'polypeptide(L)'
;MTTEHEVTNTFQIFDSNGQPIPDRDRIKKGLVTFEGTTKSGMEVTVFVNGKLRYSVTEPESEKWGPSALNFNMSGGQEIEIKFEHQTETKVWFLIVED
;
A
#
# COMPACT_ATOMS: atom_id res chain seq x y z
N MET A 1 -30.39 -9.53 13.74
CA MET A 1 -28.99 -9.87 14.06
C MET A 1 -28.19 -9.55 12.83
N THR A 2 -27.56 -8.38 12.77
CA THR A 2 -26.68 -8.01 11.67
C THR A 2 -25.34 -8.64 11.97
N THR A 3 -24.92 -9.61 11.17
CA THR A 3 -23.57 -10.17 11.25
C THR A 3 -22.61 -9.05 10.88
N GLU A 4 -21.90 -8.48 11.85
CA GLU A 4 -20.74 -7.63 11.56
C GLU A 4 -19.74 -8.50 10.83
N HIS A 5 -19.66 -8.32 9.50
CA HIS A 5 -18.51 -8.79 8.76
C HIS A 5 -17.31 -8.00 9.28
N GLU A 6 -16.42 -8.67 10.01
CA GLU A 6 -15.15 -8.10 10.42
C GLU A 6 -14.33 -7.86 9.15
N VAL A 7 -14.39 -6.64 8.61
CA VAL A 7 -13.54 -6.25 7.48
C VAL A 7 -12.11 -6.24 7.99
N THR A 8 -11.34 -7.25 7.58
CA THR A 8 -9.90 -7.28 7.82
C THR A 8 -9.24 -6.31 6.84
N ASN A 9 -8.53 -5.32 7.36
CA ASN A 9 -7.76 -4.42 6.53
C ASN A 9 -6.64 -5.22 5.85
N THR A 10 -6.59 -5.19 4.52
CA THR A 10 -5.53 -5.85 3.75
C THR A 10 -4.78 -4.85 2.91
N PHE A 11 -3.55 -5.21 2.58
CA PHE A 11 -2.66 -4.40 1.79
C PHE A 11 -1.71 -5.30 0.99
N GLN A 12 -1.56 -5.05 -0.30
CA GLN A 12 -0.57 -5.70 -1.13
C GLN A 12 0.10 -4.69 -2.07
N ILE A 13 1.40 -4.91 -2.31
CA ILE A 13 2.24 -4.12 -3.21
C ILE A 13 2.65 -5.02 -4.36
N PHE A 14 2.65 -4.48 -5.58
CA PHE A 14 3.09 -5.19 -6.78
C PHE A 14 4.18 -4.43 -7.52
N ASP A 15 5.11 -5.18 -8.12
CA ASP A 15 6.13 -4.64 -9.01
C ASP A 15 5.53 -4.28 -10.39
N SER A 16 6.39 -3.82 -11.31
CA SER A 16 5.98 -3.44 -12.67
C SER A 16 5.48 -4.61 -13.52
N ASN A 17 5.72 -5.86 -13.10
CA ASN A 17 5.25 -7.07 -13.74
C ASN A 17 3.94 -7.59 -13.12
N GLY A 18 3.40 -6.90 -12.12
CA GLY A 18 2.23 -7.34 -11.38
C GLY A 18 2.52 -8.46 -10.39
N GLN A 19 3.78 -8.66 -9.99
CA GLN A 19 4.16 -9.66 -8.97
C GLN A 19 4.10 -9.04 -7.58
N PRO A 20 3.52 -9.74 -6.57
CA PRO A 20 3.53 -9.27 -5.20
C PRO A 20 4.97 -9.05 -4.70
N ILE A 21 5.21 -7.95 -4.00
CA ILE A 21 6.51 -7.61 -3.42
C ILE A 21 6.50 -8.02 -1.93
N PRO A 22 7.28 -9.04 -1.53
CA PRO A 22 7.44 -9.41 -0.13
C PRO A 22 8.16 -8.32 0.67
N ASP A 23 7.94 -8.32 2.00
CA ASP A 23 8.76 -7.50 2.89
C ASP A 23 10.24 -7.91 2.77
N ARG A 24 11.09 -6.90 2.66
CA ARG A 24 12.54 -6.96 2.46
C ARG A 24 13.03 -7.50 1.13
N ASP A 25 12.17 -7.48 0.11
CA ASP A 25 12.57 -7.91 -1.22
C ASP A 25 13.40 -6.85 -1.99
N ARG A 26 14.01 -7.27 -3.10
CA ARG A 26 14.76 -6.42 -4.02
C ARG A 26 14.04 -6.37 -5.36
N ILE A 27 13.61 -5.18 -5.76
CA ILE A 27 12.86 -4.98 -7.01
C ILE A 27 13.60 -4.06 -7.97
N LYS A 28 13.30 -4.21 -9.26
CA LYS A 28 13.80 -3.30 -10.30
C LYS A 28 13.11 -1.94 -10.22
N LYS A 29 13.80 -0.91 -10.71
CA LYS A 29 13.19 0.42 -10.93
C LYS A 29 11.95 0.29 -11.80
N GLY A 30 10.92 1.07 -11.49
CA GLY A 30 9.71 1.10 -12.29
C GLY A 30 8.46 1.43 -11.50
N LEU A 31 7.32 1.09 -12.12
CA LEU A 31 6.01 1.28 -11.54
C LEU A 31 5.80 0.28 -10.39
N VAL A 32 5.35 0.80 -9.26
CA VAL A 32 4.88 0.01 -8.13
C VAL A 32 3.41 0.34 -7.91
N THR A 33 2.59 -0.69 -7.79
CA THR A 33 1.14 -0.56 -7.61
C THR A 33 0.75 -1.02 -6.21
N PHE A 34 -0.25 -0.36 -5.62
CA PHE A 34 -0.78 -0.70 -4.31
C PHE A 34 -2.29 -0.80 -4.36
N GLU A 35 -2.79 -1.84 -3.67
CA GLU A 35 -4.21 -2.08 -3.48
C GLU A 35 -4.44 -2.72 -2.11
N GLY A 36 -5.69 -2.71 -1.68
CA GLY A 36 -6.05 -3.35 -0.43
C GLY A 36 -7.54 -3.29 -0.16
N THR A 37 -7.89 -3.76 1.04
CA THR A 37 -9.24 -3.66 1.59
C THR A 37 -9.23 -2.84 2.86
N THR A 38 -10.28 -2.06 3.07
CA THR A 38 -10.50 -1.29 4.30
C THR A 38 -11.98 -1.28 4.64
N LYS A 39 -12.35 -1.02 5.89
CA LYS A 39 -13.77 -0.79 6.22
C LYS A 39 -14.26 0.48 5.52
N SER A 40 -15.49 0.45 5.02
CA SER A 40 -16.14 1.62 4.41
C SER A 40 -16.15 2.82 5.37
N GLY A 41 -15.88 4.00 4.83
CA GLY A 41 -15.77 5.26 5.56
C GLY A 41 -14.40 5.51 6.21
N MET A 42 -13.44 4.59 6.11
CA MET A 42 -12.09 4.80 6.65
C MET A 42 -11.20 5.57 5.68
N GLU A 43 -10.34 6.42 6.23
CA GLU A 43 -9.21 7.01 5.50
C GLU A 43 -8.02 6.03 5.44
N VAL A 44 -7.46 5.89 4.25
CA VAL A 44 -6.21 5.17 3.98
C VAL A 44 -5.16 6.17 3.52
N THR A 45 -4.06 6.23 4.26
CA THR A 45 -2.95 7.13 3.97
C THR A 45 -1.68 6.33 3.71
N VAL A 46 -1.02 6.59 2.59
CA VAL A 46 0.21 5.91 2.17
C VAL A 46 1.38 6.89 2.21
N PHE A 47 2.39 6.51 2.97
CA PHE A 47 3.67 7.19 3.10
C PHE A 47 4.77 6.39 2.42
N VAL A 48 5.68 7.09 1.77
CA VAL A 48 6.89 6.53 1.18
C VAL A 48 8.10 7.24 1.77
N ASN A 49 8.94 6.50 2.50
CA ASN A 49 10.03 7.05 3.31
C ASN A 49 9.56 8.21 4.21
N GLY A 50 8.42 8.01 4.90
CA GLY A 50 7.81 9.01 5.78
C GLY A 50 7.16 10.22 5.08
N LYS A 51 7.16 10.28 3.75
CA LYS A 51 6.47 11.36 3.00
C LYS A 51 5.12 10.88 2.51
N LEU A 52 4.07 11.65 2.80
CA LEU A 52 2.73 11.41 2.27
C LEU A 52 2.77 11.39 0.73
N ARG A 53 2.29 10.31 0.13
CA ARG A 53 2.16 10.17 -1.32
C ARG A 53 0.72 10.08 -1.78
N TYR A 54 -0.13 9.47 -0.96
CA TYR A 54 -1.52 9.20 -1.30
C TYR A 54 -2.36 9.23 -0.03
N SER A 55 -3.53 9.85 -0.10
CA SER A 55 -4.59 9.69 0.91
C SER A 55 -5.89 9.50 0.17
N VAL A 56 -6.68 8.52 0.61
CA VAL A 56 -8.02 8.27 0.09
C VAL A 56 -8.96 8.03 1.24
N THR A 57 -10.08 8.74 1.24
CA THR A 57 -11.23 8.42 2.07
C THR A 57 -12.17 7.62 1.19
N GLU A 58 -12.35 6.34 1.49
CA GLU A 58 -13.27 5.47 0.73
C GLU A 58 -14.68 5.60 1.31
N PRO A 59 -15.64 6.20 0.59
CA PRO A 59 -16.96 6.46 1.16
C PRO A 59 -17.89 5.24 1.16
N GLU A 60 -17.64 4.21 0.32
CA GLU A 60 -18.59 3.10 0.16
C GLU A 60 -17.96 1.72 -0.15
N SER A 61 -16.76 1.66 -0.72
CA SER A 61 -16.12 0.40 -1.13
C SER A 61 -15.19 -0.15 -0.03
N GLU A 62 -15.27 -1.46 0.21
CA GLU A 62 -14.30 -2.15 1.07
C GLU A 62 -12.96 -2.39 0.40
N LYS A 63 -12.76 -1.92 -0.85
CA LYS A 63 -11.52 -2.04 -1.63
C LYS A 63 -11.02 -0.67 -2.05
N TRP A 64 -9.70 -0.49 -1.99
CA TRP A 64 -9.01 0.72 -2.47
C TRP A 64 -7.86 0.35 -3.41
N GLY A 65 -7.52 1.27 -4.32
CA GLY A 65 -6.56 1.05 -5.40
C GLY A 65 -7.20 0.63 -6.75
N PRO A 66 -6.38 0.34 -7.78
CA PRO A 66 -4.93 0.42 -7.77
C PRO A 66 -4.45 1.89 -7.80
N SER A 67 -3.56 2.23 -6.88
CA SER A 67 -2.75 3.45 -6.95
C SER A 67 -1.34 3.09 -7.38
N ALA A 68 -0.65 3.96 -8.12
CA ALA A 68 0.67 3.65 -8.64
C ALA A 68 1.68 4.77 -8.38
N LEU A 69 2.90 4.40 -7.99
CA LEU A 69 4.05 5.32 -7.91
C LEU A 69 5.17 4.80 -8.78
N ASN A 70 5.78 5.71 -9.53
CA ASN A 70 6.96 5.38 -10.31
C ASN A 70 8.23 5.67 -9.49
N PHE A 71 9.04 4.65 -9.29
CA PHE A 71 10.32 4.76 -8.60
C PHE A 71 11.49 4.68 -9.59
N ASN A 72 12.10 5.84 -9.85
CA ASN A 72 13.16 6.00 -10.83
C ASN A 72 14.58 5.98 -10.24
N MET A 73 14.72 5.94 -8.92
CA MET A 73 16.00 5.96 -8.22
C MET A 73 16.20 4.67 -7.41
N SER A 74 17.42 4.15 -7.42
CA SER A 74 17.81 3.05 -6.54
C SER A 74 17.88 3.53 -5.09
N GLY A 75 17.70 2.60 -4.16
CA GLY A 75 17.72 2.88 -2.73
C GLY A 75 16.58 2.19 -1.99
N GLY A 76 16.74 2.11 -0.66
CA GLY A 76 15.72 1.54 0.22
C GLY A 76 14.45 2.38 0.18
N GLN A 77 13.30 1.73 0.03
CA GLN A 77 11.98 2.33 0.13
C GLN A 77 11.23 1.66 1.29
N GLU A 78 10.72 2.48 2.19
CA GLU A 78 9.76 2.07 3.20
C GLU A 78 8.39 2.57 2.78
N ILE A 79 7.43 1.66 2.64
CA ILE A 79 6.02 1.98 2.44
C ILE A 79 5.31 1.76 3.77
N GLU A 80 4.72 2.83 4.27
CA GLU A 80 3.90 2.80 5.49
C GLU A 80 2.46 3.16 5.12
N ILE A 81 1.53 2.31 5.54
CA ILE A 81 0.10 2.55 5.38
C ILE A 81 -0.54 2.72 6.74
N LYS A 82 -1.29 3.82 6.87
CA LYS A 82 -2.13 4.10 8.02
C LYS A 82 -3.59 3.99 7.60
N PHE A 83 -4.33 3.23 8.39
CA PHE A 83 -5.78 3.23 8.37
C PHE A 83 -6.26 4.12 9.51
N GLU A 84 -7.27 4.95 9.27
CA GLU A 84 -7.83 5.84 10.28
C GLU A 84 -8.16 5.06 11.57
N HIS A 85 -7.66 5.50 12.73
CA HIS A 85 -7.89 4.85 14.02
C HIS A 85 -7.43 3.38 14.18
N GLN A 86 -6.56 2.85 13.31
CA GLN A 86 -6.09 1.46 13.37
C GLN A 86 -4.57 1.26 13.22
N THR A 87 -4.16 0.00 13.36
CA THR A 87 -2.78 -0.49 13.32
C THR A 87 -2.05 -0.09 12.05
N GLU A 88 -0.78 0.32 12.19
CA GLU A 88 0.12 0.63 11.08
C GLU A 88 0.60 -0.65 10.39
N THR A 89 0.53 -0.68 9.05
CA THR A 89 1.17 -1.75 8.25
C THR A 89 2.38 -1.16 7.52
N LYS A 90 3.54 -1.79 7.66
CA LYS A 90 4.79 -1.36 7.03
C LYS A 90 5.37 -2.46 6.18
N VAL A 91 5.81 -2.11 4.98
CA VAL A 91 6.54 -2.99 4.06
C VAL A 91 7.78 -2.24 3.60
N TRP A 92 8.94 -2.87 3.71
CA TRP A 92 10.20 -2.33 3.24
C TRP A 92 10.67 -3.11 2.02
N PHE A 93 11.20 -2.44 1.00
CA PHE A 93 11.87 -3.10 -0.12
C PHE A 93 13.03 -2.25 -0.64
N LEU A 94 13.98 -2.90 -1.31
CA LEU A 94 15.13 -2.25 -1.90
C LEU A 94 14.96 -2.12 -3.41
N ILE A 95 14.99 -0.90 -3.92
CA ILE A 95 15.05 -0.69 -5.37
C ILE A 95 16.50 -0.79 -5.83
N VAL A 96 16.75 -1.73 -6.72
CA VAL A 96 18.06 -1.97 -7.32
C VAL A 96 18.11 -1.45 -8.75
N GLU A 97 19.32 -1.19 -9.23
CA GLU A 97 19.53 -1.03 -10.67
C GLU A 97 19.35 -2.39 -11.37
N ASP A 98 19.07 -2.35 -12.68
CA ASP A 98 19.02 -3.57 -13.50
C ASP A 98 20.40 -4.25 -13.55
#